data_AF-A0A645D6L6-F1
#
_entry.id   AF-A0A645D6L6-F1
#
_cell.length_a   1.000
_cell.length_b   1.000
_cell.length_c   1.000
_cell.angle_alpha   90.00
_cell.angle_beta   90.00
_cell.angle_gamma   90.00
#
_symmetry.space_group_name_H-M   'P 1'
#
loop_
_entity.id
_entity.type
_entity.pdbx_description
1 polymer ?
#
loop_
_entity_poly.entity_id
_entity_poly.type
_entity_poly.pdbx_seq_one_letter_code
_entity_poly.pdbx_strand_id
1 'polypeptide(L)'
;MTVFTPVYCCTDKVPDCYAANGADYATFSWNSAFWIFNWVSNMVYPRYSLMIEDVRAVQRNLEDTYAQSQEAIEATAAKLYEKDPAQAKAFLANYTSAMAQGAFDSWKRLGEFLVVKYNDGVVKRVKNGKFERNEYGQPATVIRSGYPKEFLEEYVKQTGDRYKVTE
;
A
#
# COMPACT_ATOMS: atom_id res chain seq x y z
N MET A 1 -0.49 -1.91 -8.74
CA MET A 1 0.66 -2.13 -7.83
C MET A 1 0.32 -3.26 -6.87
N THR A 2 1.30 -4.01 -6.39
CA THR A 2 1.06 -5.21 -5.57
C THR A 2 2.19 -5.47 -4.57
N VAL A 3 2.02 -6.52 -3.76
CA VAL A 3 3.01 -7.09 -2.83
C VAL A 3 3.19 -8.57 -3.19
N PHE A 4 4.41 -9.06 -3.21
CA PHE A 4 4.67 -10.49 -3.40
C PHE A 4 4.62 -11.26 -2.08
N THR A 5 3.43 -11.77 -1.76
CA THR A 5 3.18 -12.60 -0.57
C THR A 5 3.62 -14.06 -0.81
N PRO A 6 4.38 -14.69 0.11
CA PRO A 6 4.77 -16.09 -0.03
C PRO A 6 3.59 -17.06 0.12
N VAL A 7 3.45 -17.97 -0.85
CA VAL A 7 2.42 -19.01 -0.89
C VAL A 7 3.07 -20.36 -1.06
N TYR A 8 2.95 -21.23 -0.05
CA TYR A 8 3.49 -22.59 -0.13
C TYR A 8 2.51 -23.53 -0.87
N CYS A 9 3.03 -24.29 -1.84
CA CYS A 9 2.21 -25.15 -2.71
C CYS A 9 1.47 -26.27 -1.98
N CYS A 10 1.87 -26.62 -0.76
CA CYS A 10 1.21 -27.64 0.04
C CYS A 10 -0.06 -27.16 0.76
N THR A 11 -0.40 -25.86 0.66
CA THR A 11 -1.62 -25.32 1.29
C THR A 11 -2.87 -25.97 0.70
N ASP A 12 -3.80 -26.36 1.56
CA ASP A 12 -5.11 -26.90 1.21
C ASP A 12 -6.26 -25.93 1.53
N LYS A 13 -5.91 -24.72 1.97
CA LYS A 13 -6.85 -23.65 2.25
C LYS A 13 -6.50 -22.38 1.47
N VAL A 14 -7.55 -21.67 1.09
CA VAL A 14 -7.46 -20.33 0.50
C VAL A 14 -7.53 -19.32 1.64
N PRO A 15 -6.61 -18.35 1.74
CA PRO A 15 -6.75 -17.25 2.70
C PRO A 15 -8.06 -16.48 2.50
N ASP A 16 -8.75 -16.12 3.58
CA ASP A 16 -10.08 -15.50 3.50
C ASP A 16 -10.09 -14.20 2.69
N CYS A 17 -9.02 -13.40 2.77
CA CYS A 17 -8.87 -12.18 1.97
C CYS A 17 -8.71 -12.43 0.47
N TYR A 18 -8.30 -13.64 0.07
CA TYR A 18 -8.15 -14.05 -1.35
C TYR A 18 -9.36 -14.81 -1.86
N ALA A 19 -10.18 -15.37 -0.96
CA ALA A 19 -11.44 -15.96 -1.32
C ALA A 19 -12.42 -14.89 -1.83
N ALA A 20 -13.33 -15.31 -2.72
CA ALA A 20 -14.34 -14.42 -3.28
C ALA A 20 -15.22 -13.80 -2.18
N ASN A 21 -15.70 -14.61 -1.22
CA ASN A 21 -16.44 -14.17 -0.02
C ASN A 21 -17.51 -13.08 -0.30
N GLY A 22 -18.31 -13.28 -1.35
CA GLY A 22 -19.37 -12.34 -1.76
C GLY A 22 -18.91 -11.19 -2.65
N ALA A 23 -17.63 -11.18 -3.04
CA ALA A 23 -17.07 -10.29 -4.05
C ALA A 23 -16.81 -11.05 -5.35
N ASP A 24 -16.88 -10.34 -6.46
CA ASP A 24 -16.48 -10.82 -7.78
C ASP A 24 -15.91 -9.64 -8.58
N TYR A 25 -15.77 -9.76 -9.90
CA TYR A 25 -15.24 -8.69 -10.75
C TYR A 25 -16.18 -7.48 -10.93
N ALA A 26 -17.44 -7.58 -10.50
CA ALA A 26 -18.46 -6.53 -10.55
C ALA A 26 -19.04 -6.16 -9.17
N THR A 27 -18.76 -6.94 -8.12
CA THR A 27 -19.29 -6.76 -6.76
C THR A 27 -18.16 -6.43 -5.80
N PHE A 28 -18.11 -5.17 -5.33
CA PHE A 28 -17.07 -4.68 -4.41
C PHE A 28 -17.21 -5.25 -3.00
N SER A 29 -16.08 -5.55 -2.35
CA SER A 29 -16.02 -5.90 -0.93
C SER A 29 -14.77 -5.34 -0.26
N TRP A 30 -14.96 -4.77 0.94
CA TRP A 30 -13.87 -4.32 1.81
C TRP A 30 -13.03 -5.45 2.40
N ASN A 31 -13.43 -6.70 2.19
CA ASN A 31 -12.77 -7.92 2.65
C ASN A 31 -12.06 -8.67 1.51
N SER A 32 -12.09 -8.14 0.28
CA SER A 32 -11.44 -8.74 -0.88
C SER A 32 -10.11 -8.07 -1.18
N ALA A 33 -9.02 -8.83 -1.16
CA ALA A 33 -7.70 -8.31 -1.52
C ALA A 33 -7.66 -7.80 -2.95
N PHE A 34 -8.36 -8.45 -3.88
CA PHE A 34 -8.50 -7.96 -5.25
C PHE A 34 -9.01 -6.51 -5.26
N TRP A 35 -10.09 -6.23 -4.55
CA TRP A 35 -10.68 -4.88 -4.53
C TRP A 35 -9.86 -3.87 -3.75
N ILE A 36 -9.28 -4.25 -2.61
CA ILE A 36 -8.41 -3.34 -1.83
C ILE A 36 -7.16 -2.95 -2.63
N PHE A 37 -6.54 -3.90 -3.34
CA PHE A 37 -5.36 -3.61 -4.16
C PHE A 37 -5.69 -2.74 -5.36
N ASN A 38 -6.84 -2.96 -5.99
CA ASN A 38 -7.34 -2.10 -7.08
C ASN A 38 -7.71 -0.70 -6.58
N TRP A 39 -8.32 -0.57 -5.40
CA TRP A 39 -8.63 0.73 -4.79
C TRP A 39 -7.38 1.58 -4.60
N VAL A 40 -6.34 1.02 -3.98
CA VAL A 40 -5.04 1.71 -3.81
C VAL A 40 -4.41 2.06 -5.17
N SER A 41 -4.42 1.12 -6.12
CA SER A 41 -3.83 1.36 -7.45
C SER A 41 -4.55 2.49 -8.20
N ASN A 42 -5.88 2.49 -8.20
CA ASN A 42 -6.70 3.51 -8.85
C ASN A 42 -6.51 4.91 -8.25
N MET A 43 -6.26 5.00 -6.94
CA MET A 43 -5.91 6.27 -6.31
C MET A 43 -4.55 6.82 -6.75
N VAL A 44 -3.60 5.93 -7.04
CA VAL A 44 -2.21 6.26 -7.32
C VAL A 44 -1.97 6.54 -8.79
N TYR A 45 -2.63 5.83 -9.73
CA TYR A 45 -2.45 6.04 -11.17
C TYR A 45 -2.45 7.51 -11.62
N PRO A 46 -3.43 8.36 -11.25
CA PRO A 46 -3.45 9.75 -11.72
C PRO A 46 -2.39 10.64 -11.07
N ARG A 47 -1.78 10.19 -9.96
CA ARG A 47 -0.86 10.98 -9.12
C ARG A 47 0.38 10.17 -8.75
N TYR A 48 0.85 9.36 -9.69
CA TYR A 48 1.86 8.34 -9.44
C TYR A 48 3.13 8.94 -8.83
N SER A 49 3.69 9.98 -9.45
CA SER A 49 4.89 10.68 -8.96
C SER A 49 4.75 11.23 -7.54
N LEU A 50 3.53 11.60 -7.14
CA LEU A 50 3.25 12.18 -5.84
C LEU A 50 3.07 11.12 -4.73
N MET A 51 2.57 9.94 -5.08
CA MET A 51 2.10 8.93 -4.11
C MET A 51 2.95 7.65 -4.09
N ILE A 52 3.73 7.37 -5.14
CA ILE A 52 4.40 6.06 -5.29
C ILE A 52 5.38 5.75 -4.17
N GLU A 53 6.09 6.73 -3.63
CA GLU A 53 7.10 6.47 -2.60
C GLU A 53 6.50 6.00 -1.27
N ASP A 54 5.29 6.46 -0.90
CA ASP A 54 4.59 5.91 0.27
C ASP A 54 4.17 4.46 0.05
N VAL A 55 3.73 4.13 -1.17
CA VAL A 55 3.33 2.76 -1.52
C VAL A 55 4.55 1.84 -1.51
N ARG A 56 5.65 2.27 -2.14
CA ARG A 56 6.91 1.51 -2.14
C ARG A 56 7.47 1.31 -0.76
N ALA A 57 7.31 2.28 0.15
CA ALA A 57 7.76 2.12 1.54
C ALA A 57 7.05 0.95 2.23
N VAL A 58 5.72 0.84 2.08
CA VAL A 58 4.94 -0.29 2.63
C VAL A 58 5.25 -1.59 1.89
N GLN A 59 5.33 -1.55 0.55
CA GLN A 59 5.67 -2.72 -0.26
C GLN A 59 7.02 -3.32 0.16
N ARG A 60 8.09 -2.51 0.19
CA ARG A 60 9.43 -2.94 0.60
C ARG A 60 9.42 -3.50 2.02
N ASN A 61 8.76 -2.83 2.96
CA ASN A 61 8.71 -3.31 4.33
C ASN A 61 8.10 -4.72 4.44
N LEU A 62 7.02 -5.00 3.70
CA LEU A 62 6.39 -6.32 3.67
C LEU A 62 7.30 -7.35 2.99
N GLU A 63 7.79 -7.07 1.79
CA GLU A 63 8.61 -7.99 1.00
C GLU A 63 9.96 -8.29 1.69
N ASP A 64 10.60 -7.30 2.28
CA ASP A 64 11.83 -7.48 3.07
C ASP A 64 11.57 -8.35 4.31
N THR A 65 10.45 -8.16 4.99
CA THR A 65 10.06 -8.99 6.15
C THR A 65 9.85 -10.45 5.74
N TYR A 66 9.21 -10.68 4.59
CA TYR A 66 9.01 -12.04 4.07
C TYR A 66 10.35 -12.69 3.72
N ALA A 67 11.20 -11.98 2.97
CA ALA A 67 12.52 -12.47 2.58
C ALA A 67 13.40 -12.81 3.80
N GLN A 68 13.41 -11.95 4.82
CA GLN A 68 14.20 -12.16 6.05
C GLN A 68 13.69 -13.30 6.92
N SER A 69 12.37 -13.58 6.90
CA SER A 69 11.78 -14.65 7.71
C SER A 69 11.80 -16.02 7.03
N GLN A 70 11.99 -16.07 5.71
CA GLN A 70 11.78 -17.28 4.92
C GLN A 70 12.64 -18.47 5.38
N GLU A 71 13.95 -18.27 5.59
CA GLU A 71 14.86 -19.34 6.02
C GLU A 71 14.40 -20.00 7.34
N ALA A 72 14.01 -19.18 8.32
CA ALA A 72 13.57 -19.66 9.63
C ALA A 72 12.24 -20.45 9.55
N ILE A 73 11.33 -20.01 8.67
CA ILE A 73 10.05 -20.67 8.43
C ILE A 73 10.28 -22.03 7.76
N GLU A 74 11.11 -22.09 6.72
CA GLU A 74 11.41 -23.34 6.00
C GLU A 74 12.18 -24.33 6.87
N ALA A 75 13.16 -23.86 7.67
CA ALA A 75 13.88 -24.71 8.62
C ALA A 75 12.95 -25.29 9.70
N THR A 76 11.96 -24.52 10.15
CA THR A 76 10.94 -25.00 11.11
C THR A 76 10.04 -26.05 10.46
N ALA A 77 9.58 -25.79 9.23
CA ALA A 77 8.75 -26.73 8.48
C ALA A 77 9.48 -28.06 8.20
N ALA A 78 10.76 -28.02 7.83
CA ALA A 78 11.57 -29.21 7.61
C ALA A 78 11.68 -30.08 8.88
N LYS A 79 11.96 -29.47 10.04
CA LYS A 79 12.01 -30.18 11.33
C LYS A 79 10.66 -30.78 11.74
N LEU A 80 9.56 -30.12 11.41
CA LEU A 80 8.22 -30.66 11.63
C LEU A 80 7.96 -31.84 10.70
N TYR A 81 8.39 -31.75 9.43
CA TYR A 81 8.16 -32.77 8.42
C TYR A 81 8.83 -34.09 8.77
N GLU A 82 10.04 -34.05 9.33
CA GLU A 82 10.74 -35.25 9.83
C GLU A 82 9.96 -36.02 10.90
N LYS A 83 9.09 -35.33 11.65
CA LYS A 83 8.29 -35.93 12.73
C LYS A 83 6.89 -36.30 12.27
N ASP A 84 6.23 -35.38 11.58
CA ASP A 84 4.85 -35.49 11.12
C ASP A 84 4.64 -34.58 9.89
N PRO A 85 4.58 -35.14 8.68
CA PRO A 85 4.31 -34.39 7.45
C PRO A 85 3.02 -33.57 7.50
N ALA A 86 1.99 -34.02 8.23
CA ALA A 86 0.74 -33.28 8.34
C ALA A 86 0.91 -31.99 9.16
N GLN A 87 1.74 -32.01 10.21
CA GLN A 87 2.06 -30.81 10.99
C GLN A 87 2.85 -29.78 10.19
N ALA A 88 3.83 -30.21 9.38
CA ALA A 88 4.56 -29.30 8.50
C ALA A 88 3.63 -28.63 7.47
N LYS A 89 2.73 -29.41 6.85
CA LYS A 89 1.71 -28.89 5.93
C LYS A 89 0.83 -27.85 6.61
N ALA A 90 0.30 -28.17 7.80
CA ALA A 90 -0.56 -27.26 8.55
C ALA A 90 0.17 -25.97 8.95
N PHE A 91 1.43 -26.08 9.37
CA PHE A 91 2.28 -24.93 9.69
C PHE A 91 2.48 -23.99 8.49
N LEU A 92 2.87 -24.54 7.34
CA LEU A 92 3.08 -23.74 6.11
C LEU A 92 1.77 -23.14 5.59
N ALA A 93 0.67 -23.88 5.64
CA ALA A 93 -0.66 -23.37 5.28
C ALA A 93 -1.09 -22.21 6.20
N ASN A 94 -0.87 -22.33 7.51
CA ASN A 94 -1.14 -21.26 8.47
C ASN A 94 -0.26 -20.02 8.21
N TYR A 95 1.02 -20.23 7.93
CA TYR A 95 1.93 -19.13 7.59
C TYR A 95 1.47 -18.40 6.33
N THR A 96 1.15 -19.12 5.25
CA THR A 96 0.62 -18.52 4.01
C THR A 96 -0.65 -17.70 4.28
N SER A 97 -1.61 -18.24 5.04
CA SER A 97 -2.81 -17.47 5.42
C SER A 97 -2.47 -16.21 6.22
N ALA A 98 -1.55 -16.30 7.17
CA ALA A 98 -1.12 -15.17 7.99
C ALA A 98 -0.43 -14.08 7.16
N MET A 99 0.46 -14.45 6.23
CA MET A 99 1.14 -13.49 5.36
C MET A 99 0.17 -12.83 4.38
N ALA A 100 -0.77 -13.58 3.82
CA ALA A 100 -1.83 -13.05 2.97
C ALA A 100 -2.70 -12.02 3.70
N GLN A 101 -3.18 -12.37 4.89
CA GLN A 101 -3.99 -11.46 5.71
C GLN A 101 -3.20 -10.23 6.15
N GLY A 102 -1.93 -10.40 6.55
CA GLY A 102 -1.07 -9.28 6.95
C GLY A 102 -0.78 -8.31 5.81
N ALA A 103 -0.55 -8.83 4.60
CA ALA A 103 -0.39 -8.01 3.40
C ALA A 103 -1.68 -7.23 3.10
N PHE A 104 -2.82 -7.91 3.14
CA PHE A 104 -4.14 -7.31 2.92
C PHE A 104 -4.43 -6.18 3.92
N ASP A 105 -4.24 -6.42 5.22
CA ASP A 105 -4.48 -5.43 6.28
C ASP A 105 -3.56 -4.21 6.12
N SER A 106 -2.29 -4.45 5.79
CA SER A 106 -1.32 -3.38 5.55
C SER A 106 -1.68 -2.56 4.32
N TRP A 107 -2.14 -3.20 3.24
CA TRP A 107 -2.55 -2.51 2.03
C TRP A 107 -3.84 -1.69 2.24
N LYS A 108 -4.77 -2.21 3.04
CA LYS A 108 -5.99 -1.47 3.44
C LYS A 108 -5.64 -0.21 4.24
N ARG A 109 -4.76 -0.34 5.24
CA ARG A 109 -4.24 0.80 6.02
C ARG A 109 -3.48 1.80 5.14
N LEU A 110 -2.71 1.32 4.17
CA LEU A 110 -2.06 2.18 3.18
C LEU A 110 -3.10 2.99 2.39
N GLY A 111 -4.16 2.36 1.89
CA GLY A 111 -5.22 3.08 1.20
C GLY A 111 -5.88 4.15 2.06
N GLU A 112 -6.23 3.83 3.32
CA GLU A 112 -6.75 4.79 4.30
C GLU A 112 -5.78 5.97 4.52
N PHE A 113 -4.49 5.67 4.69
CA PHE A 113 -3.43 6.67 4.84
C PHE A 113 -3.33 7.58 3.61
N LEU A 114 -3.34 7.01 2.40
CA LEU A 114 -3.24 7.75 1.15
C LEU A 114 -4.45 8.67 0.95
N VAL A 115 -5.66 8.21 1.32
CA VAL A 115 -6.87 9.05 1.26
C VAL A 115 -6.67 10.27 2.14
N VAL A 116 -6.25 10.08 3.39
CA VAL A 116 -6.06 11.20 4.32
C VAL A 116 -4.93 12.11 3.86
N LYS A 117 -3.78 11.55 3.47
CA LYS A 117 -2.58 12.32 3.10
C LYS A 117 -2.81 13.19 1.87
N TYR A 118 -3.53 12.68 0.87
CA TYR A 118 -3.66 13.30 -0.47
C TYR A 118 -5.07 13.77 -0.85
N ASN A 119 -6.01 13.84 0.12
CA ASN A 119 -7.34 14.39 -0.13
C ASN A 119 -7.28 15.85 -0.63
N ASP A 120 -8.21 16.25 -1.48
CA ASP A 120 -8.39 17.63 -1.98
C ASP A 120 -7.18 18.22 -2.73
N GLY A 121 -6.35 17.35 -3.34
CA GLY A 121 -5.19 17.78 -4.12
C GLY A 121 -4.06 18.42 -3.28
N VAL A 122 -4.16 18.37 -1.96
CA VAL A 122 -3.11 18.84 -1.03
C VAL A 122 -2.33 17.66 -0.47
N VAL A 123 -1.18 17.93 0.15
CA VAL A 123 -0.40 16.92 0.89
C VAL A 123 -0.36 17.28 2.37
N LYS A 124 -0.89 16.39 3.22
CA LYS A 124 -0.75 16.52 4.67
C LYS A 124 0.64 16.09 5.11
N ARG A 125 1.23 16.84 6.05
CA ARG A 125 2.56 16.55 6.59
C ARG A 125 2.53 15.31 7.48
N VAL A 126 3.57 14.50 7.37
CA VAL A 126 3.73 13.26 8.12
C VAL A 126 5.12 13.24 8.73
N LYS A 127 5.19 13.01 10.05
CA LYS A 127 6.43 12.86 10.80
C LYS A 127 6.35 11.59 11.63
N ASN A 128 7.37 10.74 11.52
CA ASN A 128 7.44 9.45 12.24
C ASN A 128 6.18 8.58 12.03
N GLY A 129 5.67 8.52 10.79
CA GLY A 129 4.49 7.73 10.43
C GLY A 129 3.16 8.28 10.93
N LYS A 130 3.12 9.47 11.54
CA LYS A 130 1.89 10.11 12.04
C LYS A 130 1.66 11.44 11.34
N PHE A 131 0.39 11.77 11.09
CA PHE A 131 0.02 13.09 10.61
C PHE A 131 0.38 14.15 11.64
N GLU A 132 1.08 15.19 11.20
CA GLU A 132 1.45 16.29 12.07
C GLU A 132 0.21 17.05 12.54
N ARG A 133 0.28 17.53 13.79
CA ARG A 133 -0.74 18.35 14.43
C ARG A 133 -0.12 19.61 15.02
N ASN A 134 -0.89 20.69 15.08
CA ASN A 134 -0.48 21.90 15.77
C ASN A 134 -0.60 21.75 17.30
N GLU A 135 -0.21 22.79 18.04
CA GLU A 135 -0.25 22.83 19.51
C GLU A 135 -1.66 22.64 20.10
N TYR A 136 -2.71 22.91 19.31
CA TYR A 136 -4.12 22.72 19.68
C TYR A 136 -4.66 21.34 19.29
N GLY A 137 -3.82 20.44 18.76
CA GLY A 137 -4.21 19.10 18.34
C GLY A 137 -4.96 19.05 17.00
N GLN A 138 -5.07 20.15 16.26
CA GLN A 138 -5.67 20.17 14.92
C GLN A 138 -4.64 19.75 13.86
N PRO A 139 -5.06 19.32 12.65
CA PRO A 139 -4.14 19.01 11.57
C PRO A 139 -3.19 20.18 11.27
N ALA A 140 -1.89 19.89 11.09
CA ALA A 140 -0.92 20.89 10.69
C ALA A 140 -1.21 21.47 9.30
N THR A 141 -0.51 22.55 8.95
CA THR A 141 -0.62 23.18 7.62
C THR A 141 -0.26 22.19 6.51
N VAL A 142 -1.00 22.28 5.40
CA VAL A 142 -0.83 21.41 4.24
C VAL A 142 0.18 21.96 3.26
N ILE A 143 0.75 21.09 2.44
CA ILE A 143 1.58 21.45 1.29
C ILE A 143 0.67 21.49 0.06
N ARG A 144 0.74 22.60 -0.69
CA ARG A 144 0.06 22.75 -1.98
C ARG A 144 1.14 22.72 -3.06
N SER A 145 1.29 21.60 -3.75
CA SER A 145 2.40 21.37 -4.69
C SER A 145 2.41 22.32 -5.89
N GLY A 146 1.26 22.95 -6.20
CA GLY A 146 1.13 23.85 -7.34
C GLY A 146 1.37 23.13 -8.67
N TYR A 147 1.67 23.91 -9.71
CA TYR A 147 2.03 23.35 -11.01
C TYR A 147 3.52 23.02 -11.08
N PRO A 148 3.93 22.00 -11.87
CA PRO A 148 5.34 21.74 -12.15
C PRO A 148 6.04 22.98 -12.70
N LYS A 149 7.34 23.11 -12.40
CA LYS A 149 8.14 24.26 -12.82
C LYS A 149 8.12 24.44 -14.33
N GLU A 150 8.22 23.33 -15.07
CA GLU A 150 8.25 23.30 -16.52
C GLU A 150 6.93 23.83 -17.11
N PHE A 151 5.80 23.51 -16.48
CA PHE A 151 4.50 24.04 -16.87
C PHE A 151 4.42 25.55 -16.62
N LEU A 152 4.91 26.02 -15.46
CA LEU A 152 4.92 27.44 -15.12
C LEU A 152 5.80 28.24 -16.11
N GLU A 153 6.97 27.72 -16.45
CA GLU A 153 7.89 28.33 -17.43
C GLU A 153 7.26 28.42 -18.82
N GLU A 154 6.64 27.34 -19.30
CA GLU A 154 5.95 27.33 -20.59
C GLU A 154 4.73 28.25 -20.60
N TYR A 155 3.97 28.32 -19.50
CA TYR A 155 2.82 29.21 -19.38
C TYR A 155 3.23 30.69 -19.43
N VAL A 156 4.33 31.07 -18.75
CA VAL A 156 4.89 32.43 -18.84
C VAL A 156 5.33 32.75 -20.27
N LYS A 157 6.00 31.80 -20.94
CA LYS A 157 6.43 31.97 -22.34
C LYS A 157 5.25 32.20 -23.30
N GLN A 158 4.16 31.45 -23.13
CA GLN A 158 2.95 31.60 -23.96
C GLN A 158 2.19 32.90 -23.70
N THR A 159 2.24 33.41 -22.46
CA THR A 159 1.46 34.58 -22.04
C THR A 159 2.21 35.89 -22.19
N GLY A 160 3.54 35.85 -22.27
CA GLY A 160 4.39 37.02 -22.46
C GLY A 160 4.11 38.10 -21.42
N ASP A 161 3.86 39.32 -21.88
CA ASP A 161 3.65 40.48 -21.00
C ASP A 161 2.19 40.66 -20.56
N ARG A 162 1.29 39.74 -20.94
CA ARG A 162 -0.16 39.85 -20.68
C ARG A 162 -0.52 40.10 -19.22
N TYR A 163 0.26 39.55 -18.29
CA TYR A 163 0.01 39.64 -16.85
C TYR A 163 1.03 40.50 -16.09
N LYS A 164 1.92 41.22 -16.80
CA LYS A 164 2.80 42.18 -16.13
C LYS A 164 1.96 43.33 -15.57
N VAL A 165 2.11 43.60 -14.29
CA VAL A 165 1.51 44.79 -13.66
C VAL A 165 2.30 45.99 -14.16
N THR A 166 1.63 46.93 -14.81
CA THR A 166 2.22 48.24 -15.15
C THR A 166 2.41 49.03 -13.86
N GLU A 167 3.63 49.55 -13.67
CA GLU A 167 3.95 50.53 -12.61
C GLU A 167 3.13 51.81 -12.74
#